data_AF-A0A645AAG7-F1
#
_entry.id   AF-A0A645AAG7-F1
#
_cell.length_a   1.000
_cell.length_b   1.000
_cell.length_c   1.000
_cell.angle_alpha   90.00
_cell.angle_beta   90.00
_cell.angle_gamma   90.00
#
_symmetry.space_group_name_H-M   'P 1'
#
loop_
_entity.id
_entity.type
_entity.pdbx_description
1 polymer ?
#
loop_
_entity_poly.entity_id
_entity_poly.type
_entity_poly.pdbx_seq_one_letter_code
_entity_poly.pdbx_strand_id
1 'polypeptide(L)' 'MALGFVADRLGEKAARQIATIMEYTWNDDKDNDPFAFKGEL' A
#
# COMPACT_ATOMS: atom_id res chain seq x y z
N MET A 1 3.46 0.21 3.38
CA MET A 1 4.11 0.61 4.65
C MET A 1 3.20 1.42 5.58
N ALA A 2 2.94 2.71 5.35
CA ALA A 2 2.15 3.52 6.31
C ALA A 2 0.65 3.15 6.34
N LEU A 3 -0.01 3.09 5.17
CA LEU A 3 -1.40 2.63 5.09
C LEU A 3 -1.56 1.15 5.45
N GLY A 4 -0.53 0.34 5.22
CA GLY A 4 -0.47 -1.04 5.73
C GLY A 4 -0.51 -1.08 7.25
N PHE A 5 0.29 -0.27 7.94
CA PHE A 5 0.24 -0.17 9.40
C PHE A 5 -1.13 0.31 9.91
N VAL A 6 -1.75 1.28 9.23
CA VAL A 6 -3.11 1.72 9.56
C VAL A 6 -4.10 0.57 9.40
N ALA A 7 -3.99 -0.21 8.32
CA ALA A 7 -4.84 -1.39 8.10
C ALA A 7 -4.66 -2.45 9.20
N ASP A 8 -3.43 -2.71 9.63
CA ASP A 8 -3.13 -3.68 10.70
C ASP A 8 -3.73 -3.27 12.06
N ARG A 9 -3.86 -1.97 12.32
CA ARG A 9 -4.33 -1.44 13.61
C ARG A 9 -5.81 -1.06 13.63
N LEU A 10 -6.32 -0.52 12.54
CA LEU A 10 -7.65 0.10 12.44
C LEU A 10 -8.53 -0.55 11.36
N GLY A 11 -8.01 -1.55 10.66
CA GLY A 11 -8.69 -2.23 9.58
C GLY A 11 -8.52 -1.54 8.23
N GLU A 12 -8.62 -2.33 7.18
CA GLU A 12 -8.39 -1.91 5.80
C GLU A 12 -9.33 -0.78 5.35
N LYS A 13 -10.58 -0.77 5.84
CA LYS A 13 -11.56 0.28 5.53
C LYS A 13 -11.06 1.68 5.90
N ALA A 14 -10.43 1.81 7.07
CA ALA A 14 -9.88 3.08 7.53
C ALA A 14 -8.70 3.52 6.65
N ALA A 15 -7.80 2.58 6.30
CA ALA A 15 -6.68 2.85 5.41
C ALA A 15 -7.14 3.30 4.00
N ARG A 16 -8.18 2.66 3.42
CA ARG A 16 -8.73 3.04 2.12
C ARG A 16 -9.38 4.43 2.15
N GLN A 17 -10.10 4.78 3.21
CA GLN A 17 -10.67 6.13 3.36
C GLN A 17 -9.59 7.22 3.37
N ILE A 18 -8.49 6.98 4.11
CA ILE A 18 -7.35 7.91 4.14
C ILE A 18 -6.72 8.04 2.74
N ALA A 19 -6.49 6.91 2.06
CA ALA A 19 -5.96 6.90 0.70
C ALA A 19 -6.83 7.72 -0.27
N THR A 20 -8.16 7.57 -0.20
CA THR A 20 -9.12 8.34 -1.01
C THR A 20 -9.04 9.84 -0.72
N ILE A 21 -9.01 10.25 0.56
CA ILE A 21 -8.94 11.66 0.95
C ILE A 21 -7.64 12.32 0.50
N MET A 22 -6.54 11.55 0.51
CA MET A 22 -5.23 12.02 0.05
C MET A 22 -5.07 11.97 -1.47
N GLU A 23 -6.08 11.49 -2.21
CA GLU A 23 -5.99 11.18 -3.64
C GLU A 23 -4.78 10.28 -3.98
N TYR A 24 -4.42 9.40 -3.04
CA TYR A 24 -3.29 8.50 -3.15
C TYR A 24 -3.75 7.11 -3.59
N THR A 25 -3.19 6.62 -4.71
CA THR A 25 -3.36 5.23 -5.12
C THR A 25 -2.51 4.33 -4.24
N TRP A 26 -3.15 3.69 -3.26
CA TRP A 26 -2.48 2.73 -2.39
C TRP A 26 -2.28 1.39 -3.11
N ASN A 27 -1.02 1.03 -3.34
CA ASN A 27 -0.63 -0.34 -3.68
C ASN A 27 -0.58 -1.18 -2.38
N ASP A 28 -1.58 -2.03 -2.21
CA ASP A 28 -1.69 -2.96 -1.07
C ASP A 28 -0.94 -4.28 -1.32
N ASP A 29 -0.52 -4.54 -2.56
CA ASP A 29 0.31 -5.67 -2.92
C ASP A 29 1.78 -5.39 -2.55
N LYS A 30 2.20 -5.98 -1.42
CA LYS A 30 3.57 -5.89 -0.91
C LYS A 30 4.60 -6.64 -1.77
N ASP A 31 4.15 -7.56 -2.61
CA ASP A 31 5.01 -8.42 -3.43
C ASP A 31 5.13 -7.85 -4.86
N ASN A 32 4.28 -6.89 -5.22
CA ASN A 32 4.32 -6.18 -6.49
C ASN A 32 4.95 -4.78 -6.34
N ASP A 33 6.28 -4.76 -6.24
CA ASP A 33 7.06 -3.54 -6.42
C ASP A 33 7.46 -3.39 -7.90
N PRO A 34 6.85 -2.47 -8.67
CA PRO A 34 7.16 -2.28 -10.09
C PRO A 34 8.57 -1.70 -10.32
N PHE A 35 9.25 -1.24 -9.27
CA PHE A 35 10.61 -0.72 -9.32
C PHE A 35 11.63 -1.72 -8.77
N ALA A 36 11.20 -2.88 -8.28
CA ALA A 36 12.12 -3.95 -7.91
C ALA A 36 12.92 -4.39 -9.13
N PHE A 37 14.25 -4.41 -8.99
CA PHE A 37 15.15 -4.85 -10.04
C PHE A 37 14.91 -6.33 -10.36
N LYS A 38 14.31 -6.60 -11.52
CA LYS A 38 14.07 -7.97 -12.03
C LYS A 38 15.29 -8.54 -12.78
N GLY A 39 16.51 -8.14 -12.41
CA GLY A 39 17.70 -8.56 -13.14
C GLY A 39 17.86 -10.07 -13.12
N GLU A 40 17.80 -10.68 -14.29
CA GLU A 40 18.25 -12.04 -14.54
C GLU A 40 19.79 -12.04 -14.45
N LEU A 41 20.32 -12.86 -13.54
CA LEU A 41 21.74 -13.23 -13.45
C LEU A 41 21.99 -14.53 -14.20
#